data_AF-A0A949IS19-F1
#
_entry.id   AF-A0A949IS19-F1
#
_cell.length_a   1.000
_cell.length_b   1.000
_cell.length_c   1.000
_cell.angle_alpha   90.00
_cell.angle_beta   90.00
_cell.angle_gamma   90.00
#
_symmetry.space_group_name_H-M   'P 1'
#
loop_
_entity.id
_entity.type
_entity.pdbx_description
1 polymer ?
#
loop_
_entity_poly.entity_id
_entity_poly.type
_entity_poly.pdbx_seq_one_letter_code
_entity_poly.pdbx_strand_id
1 'polypeptide(L)'
;MAAAARRNERKPKSLSDVFNQFARDTIAHFPEAKGRLLIHDTNESTTYGRERLARQSRRSQASVDAFLKKRTQDKNRQTYAETDNRLRLLFIMYDEPVNENEIGALPKKAEKDILFVLDHELAHLVVKDPPLAGENEQYKSSIREAVADAYALIRHYQRYGTKSAHKSAIVDPWARAGALTLNGDTVHFSTLMLEEILKRRDVIDFASLDPQQTAELARRFAVAYTPPASVVNSIFKKLKPVQMIYDDEPDANKWLKALARIALDPKNDPYTFRICKKILDGYLDGRTDMDGRSFSTQGVYWDDVRARLKEAEERHTREDILFNIPLTSSRSRTKRPRPPQP
;
A
#
# COMPACT_ATOMS: atom_id res chain seq x y z
N MET A 1 44.13 -21.21 4.20
CA MET A 1 43.77 -20.27 5.28
C MET A 1 42.53 -19.49 4.85
N ALA A 2 41.37 -19.83 5.41
CA ALA A 2 40.11 -19.15 5.10
C ALA A 2 40.07 -17.82 5.86
N ALA A 3 40.09 -16.71 5.13
CA ALA A 3 39.89 -15.39 5.72
C ALA A 3 38.43 -15.28 6.19
N ALA A 4 38.24 -15.33 7.51
CA ALA A 4 36.95 -15.04 8.12
C ALA A 4 36.54 -13.61 7.72
N ALA A 5 35.56 -13.50 6.82
CA ALA A 5 34.93 -12.23 6.50
C ALA A 5 34.31 -11.68 7.79
N ARG A 6 34.99 -10.70 8.41
CA ARG A 6 34.44 -9.93 9.52
C ARG A 6 33.13 -9.32 9.01
N ARG A 7 32.00 -9.88 9.44
CA ARG A 7 30.71 -9.21 9.33
C ARG A 7 30.86 -7.90 10.09
N ASN A 8 30.99 -6.79 9.36
CA ASN A 8 30.80 -5.48 9.93
C ASN A 8 29.37 -5.44 10.45
N GLU A 9 29.21 -5.67 11.74
CA GLU A 9 27.94 -5.46 12.43
C GLU A 9 27.61 -3.97 12.28
N ARG A 10 26.65 -3.68 11.40
CA ARG A 10 26.11 -2.33 11.29
C ARG A 10 25.54 -1.97 12.65
N LYS A 11 26.02 -0.85 13.22
CA LYS A 11 25.44 -0.30 14.43
C LYS A 11 23.92 -0.14 14.23
N PRO A 12 23.10 -0.48 15.25
CA PRO A 12 21.67 -0.23 15.19
C PRO A 12 21.43 1.27 14.97
N LYS A 13 20.41 1.61 14.18
CA LYS A 13 20.02 3.00 13.91
C LYS A 13 19.01 3.45 14.96
N SER A 14 19.07 4.70 15.38
CA SER A 14 17.98 5.32 16.13
C SER A 14 16.81 5.71 15.21
N LEU A 15 15.66 6.02 15.80
CA LEU A 15 14.51 6.60 15.10
C LEU A 15 14.89 7.91 14.42
N SER A 16 15.51 8.82 15.18
CA SER A 16 16.16 10.03 14.67
C SER A 16 17.06 9.81 13.45
N ASP A 17 17.90 8.76 13.44
CA ASP A 17 18.76 8.45 12.29
C ASP A 17 17.95 8.07 11.04
N VAL A 18 16.88 7.29 11.21
CA VAL A 18 15.99 6.87 10.13
C VAL A 18 15.29 8.07 9.50
N PHE A 19 14.66 8.93 10.31
CA PHE A 19 13.97 10.12 9.80
C PHE A 19 14.91 11.12 9.13
N ASN A 20 16.07 11.38 9.73
CA ASN A 20 17.08 12.26 9.13
C ASN A 20 17.61 11.71 7.81
N GLN A 21 17.86 10.40 7.73
CA GLN A 21 18.27 9.77 6.48
C GLN A 21 17.17 9.85 5.42
N PHE A 22 15.92 9.54 5.79
CA PHE A 22 14.78 9.64 4.89
C PHE A 22 14.62 11.05 4.34
N ALA A 23 14.71 12.09 5.18
CA ALA A 23 14.61 13.47 4.73
C ALA A 23 15.73 13.85 3.74
N ARG A 24 16.97 13.40 3.99
CA ARG A 24 18.10 13.61 3.06
C ARG A 24 17.88 12.92 1.73
N ASP A 25 17.48 11.65 1.76
CA ASP A 25 17.24 10.85 0.55
C ASP A 25 16.09 11.44 -0.26
N THR A 26 15.01 11.87 0.39
CA THR A 26 13.89 12.54 -0.28
C THR A 26 14.33 13.81 -0.98
N ILE A 27 15.15 14.66 -0.34
CA ILE A 27 15.68 15.88 -0.96
C ILE A 27 16.61 15.57 -2.15
N ALA A 28 17.38 14.49 -2.08
CA ALA A 28 18.26 14.07 -3.17
C ALA A 28 17.46 13.60 -4.39
N HIS A 29 16.37 12.88 -4.16
CA HIS A 29 15.51 12.30 -5.18
C HIS A 29 14.46 13.27 -5.75
N PHE A 30 14.01 14.23 -4.92
CA PHE A 30 13.01 15.25 -5.22
C PHE A 30 13.56 16.63 -4.82
N PRO A 31 14.44 17.25 -5.64
CA PRO A 31 15.04 18.54 -5.31
C PRO A 31 14.02 19.66 -5.02
N GLU A 32 12.80 19.55 -5.54
CA GLU A 32 11.67 20.43 -5.26
C GLU A 32 11.15 20.34 -3.82
N ALA A 33 11.49 19.29 -3.07
CA ALA A 33 11.21 19.14 -1.65
C ALA A 33 12.24 19.86 -0.76
N LYS A 34 13.38 20.29 -1.34
CA LYS A 34 14.45 20.99 -0.61
C LYS A 34 13.93 22.28 0.03
N GLY A 35 14.02 22.33 1.37
CA GLY A 35 13.52 23.46 2.16
C GLY A 35 12.00 23.56 2.20
N ARG A 36 11.30 22.48 1.85
CA ARG A 36 9.83 22.37 1.88
C ARG A 36 9.35 21.15 2.66
N LEU A 37 10.14 20.07 2.71
CA LEU A 37 9.83 18.88 3.49
C LEU A 37 9.95 19.11 5.00
N LEU A 38 8.89 18.79 5.72
CA LEU A 38 8.83 18.75 7.17
C LEU A 38 8.23 17.42 7.60
N ILE A 39 8.96 16.65 8.41
CA ILE A 39 8.44 15.42 9.00
C ILE A 39 8.34 15.64 10.50
N HIS A 40 7.15 15.52 11.06
CA HIS A 40 6.95 15.54 12.50
C HIS A 40 6.74 14.13 13.01
N ASP A 41 7.63 13.66 13.87
CA ASP A 41 7.47 12.42 14.61
C ASP A 41 6.87 12.72 15.98
N THR A 42 5.74 12.10 16.30
CA THR A 42 5.08 12.29 17.59
C THR A 42 5.76 11.52 18.71
N ASN A 43 6.49 10.43 18.40
CA ASN A 43 7.19 9.61 19.40
C ASN A 43 8.30 10.42 20.10
N GLU A 44 9.17 11.07 19.34
CA GLU A 44 10.22 11.96 19.86
C GLU A 44 9.75 13.42 20.00
N SER A 45 8.49 13.72 19.62
CA SER A 45 7.97 15.09 19.51
C SER A 45 8.91 16.03 18.76
N THR A 46 9.57 15.50 17.72
CA THR A 46 10.68 16.13 17.02
C THR A 46 10.34 16.36 15.55
N THR A 47 11.06 17.27 14.91
CA THR A 47 10.86 17.60 13.48
C THR A 47 12.13 17.44 12.67
N TYR A 48 11.99 16.81 11.51
CA TYR A 48 13.07 16.50 10.57
C TYR A 48 12.86 17.23 9.24
N GLY A 49 13.94 17.49 8.50
CA GLY A 49 13.91 18.30 7.27
C GLY A 49 13.81 19.83 7.51
N ARG A 50 13.76 20.26 8.77
CA ARG A 50 13.56 21.66 9.20
C ARG A 50 14.75 22.59 8.99
N GLU A 51 15.99 22.10 8.97
CA GLU A 51 17.21 22.92 9.02
C GLU A 51 17.35 23.95 7.88
N ARG A 52 16.54 23.85 6.82
CA ARG A 52 16.53 24.81 5.70
C ARG A 52 15.20 25.51 5.46
N LEU A 53 14.16 25.14 6.19
CA LEU A 53 12.81 25.65 6.01
C LEU A 53 12.70 27.16 6.30
N ALA A 54 13.37 27.65 7.34
CA ALA A 54 13.38 29.08 7.69
C ALA A 54 14.07 29.96 6.62
N ARG A 55 15.05 29.43 5.88
CA ARG A 55 15.79 30.21 4.87
C ARG A 55 15.11 30.25 3.51
N GLN A 56 14.42 29.19 3.09
CA GLN A 56 13.86 29.10 1.74
C GLN A 56 12.35 29.41 1.65
N SER A 57 11.58 29.20 2.72
CA SER A 57 10.13 29.47 2.70
C SER A 57 9.76 30.96 2.73
N ARG A 58 10.71 31.87 2.97
CA ARG A 58 10.48 33.29 3.29
C ARG A 58 9.51 33.50 4.46
N ARG A 59 9.32 32.50 5.33
CA ARG A 59 8.43 32.56 6.49
C ARG A 59 9.24 32.59 7.78
N SER A 60 8.70 33.27 8.79
CA SER A 60 9.30 33.30 10.12
C SER A 60 9.23 31.92 10.78
N GLN A 61 10.20 31.63 11.63
CA GLN A 61 10.22 30.41 12.45
C GLN A 61 8.90 30.24 13.23
N ALA A 62 8.38 31.34 13.79
CA ALA A 62 7.10 31.39 14.48
C ALA A 62 5.91 30.92 13.64
N SER A 63 5.92 31.15 12.30
CA SER A 63 4.83 30.68 11.43
C SER A 63 4.84 29.16 11.27
N VAL A 64 6.03 28.56 11.17
CA VAL A 64 6.21 27.10 11.11
C VAL A 64 5.85 26.46 12.44
N ASP A 65 6.24 27.07 13.55
CA ASP A 65 5.92 26.57 14.90
C ASP A 65 4.40 26.65 15.18
N ALA A 66 3.74 27.74 14.75
CA ALA A 66 2.29 27.85 14.85
C ALA A 66 1.56 26.82 13.98
N PHE A 67 2.08 26.52 12.79
CA PHE A 67 1.58 25.46 11.93
C PHE A 67 1.68 24.09 12.61
N LEU A 68 2.86 23.73 13.12
CA LEU A 68 3.09 22.49 13.85
C LEU A 68 2.17 22.37 15.06
N LYS A 69 2.12 23.41 15.90
CA LYS A 69 1.25 23.44 17.07
C LYS A 69 -0.21 23.17 16.70
N LYS A 70 -0.72 23.80 15.65
CA LYS A 70 -2.10 23.59 15.19
C LYS A 70 -2.34 22.13 14.79
N ARG A 71 -1.43 21.52 14.04
CA ARG A 71 -1.60 20.14 13.54
C ARG A 71 -1.42 19.09 14.63
N THR A 72 -0.52 19.30 15.58
CA THR A 72 -0.30 18.38 16.72
C THR A 72 -1.45 18.36 17.75
N GLN A 73 -2.35 19.33 17.70
CA GLN A 73 -3.50 19.45 18.61
C GLN A 73 -4.73 18.64 18.18
N ASP A 74 -4.78 18.16 16.94
CA ASP A 74 -5.90 17.33 16.49
C ASP A 74 -5.89 15.96 17.19
N LYS A 75 -7.06 15.57 17.73
CA LYS A 75 -7.22 14.39 18.60
C LYS A 75 -7.43 13.07 17.85
N ASN A 76 -7.71 13.12 16.55
CA ASN A 76 -8.02 11.93 15.72
C ASN A 76 -6.77 11.48 14.96
N ARG A 77 -5.74 11.18 15.74
CA ARG A 77 -4.36 10.90 15.37
C ARG A 77 -4.19 9.70 14.44
N GLN A 78 -3.75 9.95 13.21
CA GLN A 78 -3.31 8.97 12.22
C GLN A 78 -2.07 9.54 11.51
N THR A 79 -1.20 8.67 11.00
CA THR A 79 -0.12 9.08 10.09
C THR A 79 -0.74 9.63 8.80
N TYR A 80 -0.25 10.79 8.33
CA TYR A 80 -0.72 11.40 7.07
C TYR A 80 0.29 12.37 6.47
N ALA A 81 0.09 12.68 5.19
CA ALA A 81 0.77 13.73 4.47
C ALA A 81 -0.17 14.83 3.95
N GLU A 82 0.33 16.06 3.90
CA GLU A 82 -0.37 17.16 3.25
C GLU A 82 0.58 18.19 2.64
N THR A 83 0.08 18.93 1.64
CA THR A 83 0.75 20.11 1.12
C THR A 83 0.12 21.36 1.71
N ASP A 84 0.91 22.20 2.40
CA ASP A 84 0.46 23.54 2.79
C ASP A 84 0.86 24.55 1.72
N ASN A 85 -0.13 25.05 0.96
CA ASN A 85 0.12 26.00 -0.13
C ASN A 85 0.55 27.39 0.37
N ARG A 86 0.21 27.79 1.60
CA ARG A 86 0.51 29.12 2.15
C ARG A 86 1.98 29.24 2.56
N LEU A 87 2.51 28.18 3.12
CA LEU A 87 3.88 28.01 3.60
C LEU A 87 4.76 27.28 2.57
N ARG A 88 4.14 26.72 1.52
CA ARG A 88 4.75 25.86 0.48
C ARG A 88 5.43 24.63 1.08
N LEU A 89 4.82 24.03 2.10
CA LEU A 89 5.37 22.86 2.80
C LEU A 89 4.87 21.56 2.19
N LEU A 90 5.73 20.55 2.23
CA LEU A 90 5.37 19.14 2.14
C LEU A 90 5.48 18.60 3.57
N PHE A 91 4.34 18.33 4.20
CA PHE A 91 4.29 17.93 5.60
C PHE A 91 3.93 16.45 5.70
N ILE A 92 4.67 15.72 6.54
CA ILE A 92 4.34 14.35 6.95
C ILE A 92 4.24 14.36 8.47
N MET A 93 3.09 13.93 9.01
CA MET A 93 2.96 13.58 10.42
C MET A 93 3.08 12.07 10.55
N TYR A 94 4.09 11.62 11.29
CA TYR A 94 4.25 10.22 11.66
C TYR A 94 3.76 10.02 13.08
N ASP A 95 2.74 9.19 13.25
CA ASP A 95 2.05 8.99 14.54
C ASP A 95 1.86 7.51 14.91
N GLU A 96 2.55 6.61 14.20
CA GLU A 96 2.57 5.20 14.60
C GLU A 96 3.44 5.03 15.86
N PRO A 97 2.97 4.26 16.85
CA PRO A 97 3.71 4.06 18.10
C PRO A 97 4.99 3.25 17.88
N VAL A 98 6.09 3.75 18.42
CA VAL A 98 7.37 3.04 18.50
C VAL A 98 7.65 2.74 19.97
N ASN A 99 8.08 1.51 20.28
CA ASN A 99 8.42 1.13 21.65
C ASN A 99 9.57 2.03 22.16
N GLU A 100 9.40 2.64 23.34
CA GLU A 100 10.40 3.56 23.90
C GLU A 100 11.80 2.93 23.99
N ASN A 101 11.87 1.62 24.28
CA ASN A 101 13.13 0.88 24.35
C ASN A 101 13.81 0.69 22.98
N GLU A 102 13.07 0.87 21.89
CA GLU A 102 13.53 0.68 20.50
C GLU A 102 13.94 2.00 19.83
N ILE A 103 13.55 3.17 20.38
CA ILE A 103 13.83 4.49 19.78
C ILE A 103 15.33 4.70 19.57
N GLY A 104 16.18 4.30 20.53
CA GLY A 104 17.63 4.44 20.43
C GLY A 104 18.32 3.37 19.58
N ALA A 105 17.64 2.25 19.29
CA ALA A 105 18.20 1.10 18.59
C ALA A 105 17.08 0.30 17.89
N LEU A 106 16.60 0.84 16.77
CA LEU A 106 15.45 0.28 16.07
C LEU A 106 15.74 -1.12 15.53
N PRO A 107 14.86 -2.10 15.82
CA PRO A 107 14.89 -3.38 15.13
C PRO A 107 14.75 -3.18 13.62
N LYS A 108 15.46 -4.00 12.85
CA LYS A 108 15.41 -3.96 11.38
C LYS A 108 13.99 -4.11 10.80
N LYS A 109 13.10 -4.79 11.52
CA LYS A 109 11.68 -4.91 11.14
C LYS A 109 10.98 -3.55 11.27
N ALA A 110 11.08 -2.92 12.44
CA ALA A 110 10.52 -1.59 12.68
C ALA A 110 11.04 -0.55 11.68
N GLU A 111 12.35 -0.54 11.39
CA GLU A 111 12.94 0.36 10.37
C GLU A 111 12.25 0.22 9.01
N LYS A 112 11.99 -1.02 8.57
CA LYS A 112 11.34 -1.29 7.28
C LYS A 112 9.90 -0.80 7.26
N ASP A 113 9.17 -0.98 8.36
CA ASP A 113 7.78 -0.59 8.50
C ASP A 113 7.65 0.94 8.50
N ILE A 114 8.49 1.62 9.30
CA ILE A 114 8.60 3.09 9.31
C ILE A 114 8.87 3.63 7.90
N LEU A 115 9.90 3.11 7.22
CA LEU A 115 10.28 3.61 5.90
C LEU A 115 9.21 3.34 4.83
N PHE A 116 8.46 2.25 4.97
CA PHE A 116 7.32 2.00 4.09
C PHE A 116 6.23 3.06 4.27
N VAL A 117 5.82 3.32 5.52
CA VAL A 117 4.83 4.35 5.83
C VAL A 117 5.29 5.72 5.32
N LEU A 118 6.54 6.08 5.57
CA LEU A 118 7.09 7.35 5.09
C LEU A 118 7.10 7.46 3.55
N ASP A 119 7.39 6.38 2.83
CA ASP A 119 7.27 6.40 1.36
C ASP A 119 5.83 6.50 0.87
N HIS A 120 4.89 5.85 1.56
CA HIS A 120 3.46 5.95 1.25
C HIS A 120 3.02 7.42 1.40
N GLU A 121 3.33 8.04 2.54
CA GLU A 121 3.02 9.45 2.77
C GLU A 121 3.75 10.40 1.83
N LEU A 122 5.01 10.12 1.50
CA LEU A 122 5.74 10.89 0.51
C LEU A 122 5.08 10.82 -0.87
N ALA A 123 4.55 9.65 -1.26
CA ALA A 123 3.93 9.48 -2.56
C ALA A 123 2.72 10.40 -2.76
N HIS A 124 1.91 10.62 -1.72
CA HIS A 124 0.80 11.59 -1.73
C HIS A 124 1.25 13.03 -2.01
N LEU A 125 2.53 13.34 -1.77
CA LEU A 125 3.12 14.67 -1.96
C LEU A 125 3.82 14.85 -3.30
N VAL A 126 4.46 13.79 -3.82
CA VAL A 126 5.39 13.90 -4.95
C VAL A 126 4.96 13.14 -6.20
N VAL A 127 4.06 12.17 -6.08
CA VAL A 127 3.54 11.43 -7.24
C VAL A 127 2.33 12.16 -7.78
N LYS A 128 2.34 12.42 -9.10
CA LYS A 128 1.21 13.07 -9.76
C LYS A 128 0.06 12.09 -9.88
N ASP A 129 -1.13 12.54 -9.48
CA ASP A 129 -2.37 11.81 -9.68
C ASP A 129 -2.55 11.44 -11.16
N PRO A 130 -3.04 10.22 -11.46
CA PRO A 130 -3.41 9.87 -12.81
C PRO A 130 -4.59 10.73 -13.30
N PRO A 131 -4.68 11.00 -14.61
CA PRO A 131 -5.81 11.74 -15.18
C PRO A 131 -7.08 10.89 -15.13
N LEU A 132 -7.91 11.11 -14.10
CA LEU A 132 -9.18 10.40 -13.87
C LEU A 132 -10.39 11.31 -14.10
N ALA A 133 -10.40 12.03 -15.23
CA ALA A 133 -11.49 12.93 -15.57
C ALA A 133 -12.80 12.15 -15.75
N GLY A 134 -13.88 12.62 -15.11
CA GLY A 134 -15.20 12.00 -15.16
C GLY A 134 -15.43 10.89 -14.12
N GLU A 135 -14.40 10.45 -13.40
CA GLU A 135 -14.55 9.47 -12.33
C GLU A 135 -15.10 10.08 -11.03
N ASN A 136 -15.72 9.24 -10.19
CA ASN A 136 -16.21 9.67 -8.88
C ASN A 136 -15.07 9.82 -7.85
N GLU A 137 -15.31 10.61 -6.80
CA GLU A 137 -14.30 10.90 -5.77
C GLU A 137 -13.83 9.67 -4.99
N GLN A 138 -14.70 8.69 -4.75
CA GLN A 138 -14.31 7.45 -4.05
C GLN A 138 -13.25 6.68 -4.85
N TYR A 139 -13.44 6.55 -6.17
CA TYR A 139 -12.47 5.88 -7.04
C TYR A 139 -11.18 6.68 -7.15
N LYS A 140 -11.25 8.01 -7.26
CA LYS A 140 -10.04 8.86 -7.26
C LYS A 140 -9.23 8.72 -5.96
N SER A 141 -9.89 8.69 -4.81
CA SER A 141 -9.22 8.45 -3.52
C SER A 141 -8.62 7.05 -3.48
N SER A 142 -9.35 6.03 -3.96
CA SER A 142 -8.83 4.65 -4.00
C SER A 142 -7.60 4.51 -4.89
N ILE A 143 -7.58 5.20 -6.03
CA ILE A 143 -6.41 5.23 -6.90
C ILE A 143 -5.24 5.96 -6.25
N ARG A 144 -5.47 7.08 -5.55
CA ARG A 144 -4.41 7.80 -4.82
C ARG A 144 -3.75 6.91 -3.76
N GLU A 145 -4.54 6.24 -2.93
CA GLU A 145 -4.03 5.27 -1.96
C GLU A 145 -3.28 4.11 -2.63
N ALA A 146 -3.81 3.56 -3.73
CA ALA A 146 -3.13 2.50 -4.47
C ALA A 146 -1.81 2.96 -5.09
N VAL A 147 -1.71 4.21 -5.57
CA VAL A 147 -0.44 4.78 -6.05
C VAL A 147 0.57 4.89 -4.92
N ALA A 148 0.15 5.35 -3.74
CA ALA A 148 1.01 5.47 -2.58
C ALA A 148 1.53 4.11 -2.09
N ASP A 149 0.65 3.11 -1.97
CA ASP A 149 1.02 1.73 -1.65
C ASP A 149 1.97 1.11 -2.68
N ALA A 150 1.70 1.31 -3.98
CA ALA A 150 2.55 0.81 -5.06
C ALA A 150 3.94 1.43 -5.01
N TYR A 151 4.01 2.75 -4.84
CA TYR A 151 5.27 3.48 -4.74
C TYR A 151 6.09 2.99 -3.56
N ALA A 152 5.48 2.92 -2.38
CA ALA A 152 6.14 2.45 -1.17
C ALA A 152 6.63 1.00 -1.29
N LEU A 153 5.89 0.11 -1.96
CA LEU A 153 6.31 -1.30 -2.15
C LEU A 153 7.51 -1.39 -3.08
N ILE A 154 7.52 -0.62 -4.17
CA ILE A 154 8.66 -0.58 -5.09
C ILE A 154 9.89 -0.01 -4.38
N ARG A 155 9.75 1.08 -3.62
CA ARG A 155 10.85 1.66 -2.81
C ARG A 155 11.37 0.66 -1.77
N HIS A 156 10.49 -0.14 -1.18
CA HIS A 156 10.88 -1.22 -0.27
C HIS A 156 11.78 -2.24 -0.98
N TYR A 157 11.41 -2.70 -2.18
CA TYR A 157 12.23 -3.61 -2.97
C TYR A 157 13.58 -3.02 -3.36
N GLN A 158 13.63 -1.73 -3.68
CA GLN A 158 14.88 -1.04 -3.98
C GLN A 158 15.84 -1.03 -2.79
N ARG A 159 15.33 -0.82 -1.57
CA ARG A 159 16.18 -0.76 -0.36
C ARG A 159 16.58 -2.13 0.17
N TYR A 160 15.70 -3.11 0.09
CA TYR A 160 15.86 -4.38 0.82
C TYR A 160 15.91 -5.63 -0.07
N GLY A 161 15.74 -5.46 -1.38
CA GLY A 161 15.62 -6.54 -2.36
C GLY A 161 14.23 -7.15 -2.40
N THR A 162 13.87 -7.75 -3.54
CA THR A 162 12.54 -8.34 -3.81
C THR A 162 12.23 -9.58 -2.96
N LYS A 163 13.25 -10.12 -2.27
CA LYS A 163 13.14 -11.24 -1.33
C LYS A 163 13.04 -10.80 0.13
N SER A 164 13.03 -9.51 0.44
CA SER A 164 12.83 -9.06 1.82
C SER A 164 11.50 -9.61 2.37
N ALA A 165 11.43 -9.88 3.67
CA ALA A 165 10.16 -10.33 4.26
C ALA A 165 9.14 -9.17 4.19
N HIS A 166 8.15 -9.31 3.30
CA HIS A 166 7.08 -8.34 3.04
C HIS A 166 5.89 -8.47 4.01
N LYS A 167 6.01 -9.26 5.08
CA LYS A 167 4.93 -9.57 6.03
C LYS A 167 4.67 -8.43 7.02
N SER A 168 4.69 -7.19 6.56
CA SER A 168 4.17 -6.08 7.33
C SER A 168 2.70 -5.92 7.00
N ALA A 169 1.87 -5.70 8.03
CA ALA A 169 0.42 -5.57 7.87
C ALA A 169 0.05 -4.42 6.91
N ILE A 170 0.98 -3.50 6.65
CA ILE A 170 0.78 -2.31 5.82
C ILE A 170 0.94 -2.65 4.31
N VAL A 171 1.79 -3.62 3.96
CA VAL A 171 2.12 -4.00 2.56
C VAL A 171 1.53 -5.31 2.09
N ASP A 172 0.99 -6.11 3.00
CA ASP A 172 0.53 -7.44 2.66
C ASP A 172 -0.83 -7.34 1.95
N PRO A 173 -0.97 -7.83 0.69
CA PRO A 173 -2.26 -7.88 0.05
C PRO A 173 -3.31 -8.65 0.87
N TRP A 174 -2.88 -9.60 1.71
CA TRP A 174 -3.75 -10.27 2.66
C TRP A 174 -4.34 -9.31 3.69
N ALA A 175 -3.53 -8.41 4.26
CA ALA A 175 -3.98 -7.46 5.26
C ALA A 175 -4.91 -6.39 4.65
N ARG A 176 -4.62 -5.92 3.43
CA ARG A 176 -5.52 -5.01 2.69
C ARG A 176 -6.87 -5.68 2.34
N ALA A 177 -6.87 -6.97 2.01
CA ALA A 177 -8.10 -7.74 1.84
C ALA A 177 -8.88 -7.88 3.16
N GLY A 178 -8.16 -8.13 4.26
CA GLY A 178 -8.72 -8.15 5.61
C GLY A 178 -9.38 -6.82 5.99
N ALA A 179 -8.73 -5.69 5.73
CA ALA A 179 -9.27 -4.35 6.00
C ALA A 179 -10.58 -4.08 5.25
N LEU A 180 -10.68 -4.47 3.97
CA LEU A 180 -11.95 -4.40 3.24
C LEU A 180 -13.03 -5.28 3.87
N THR A 181 -12.67 -6.50 4.27
CA THR A 181 -13.62 -7.53 4.70
C THR A 181 -14.15 -7.30 6.11
N LEU A 182 -13.27 -6.88 7.03
CA LEU A 182 -13.57 -6.73 8.44
C LEU A 182 -13.87 -5.28 8.81
N ASN A 183 -13.17 -4.31 8.20
CA ASN A 183 -13.33 -2.90 8.55
C ASN A 183 -14.17 -2.11 7.51
N GLY A 184 -14.51 -2.72 6.37
CA GLY A 184 -15.21 -2.03 5.29
C GLY A 184 -14.39 -0.93 4.62
N ASP A 185 -13.06 -1.02 4.70
CA ASP A 185 -12.16 -0.01 4.12
C ASP A 185 -12.08 -0.16 2.59
N THR A 186 -13.01 0.49 1.92
CA THR A 186 -13.07 0.49 0.44
C THR A 186 -12.06 1.43 -0.21
N VAL A 187 -11.54 2.41 0.54
CA VAL A 187 -10.66 3.45 -0.01
C VAL A 187 -9.22 2.93 -0.10
N HIS A 188 -8.72 2.27 0.95
CA HIS A 188 -7.35 1.73 0.93
C HIS A 188 -7.28 0.33 0.30
N PHE A 189 -8.24 -0.03 -0.56
CA PHE A 189 -8.27 -1.34 -1.20
C PHE A 189 -7.26 -1.41 -2.36
N SER A 190 -6.06 -1.88 -2.05
CA SER A 190 -4.93 -2.01 -2.99
C SER A 190 -4.50 -3.45 -3.26
N THR A 191 -5.21 -4.44 -2.70
CA THR A 191 -4.88 -5.88 -2.74
C THR A 191 -4.50 -6.38 -4.12
N LEU A 192 -5.37 -6.18 -5.13
CA LEU A 192 -5.17 -6.76 -6.46
C LEU A 192 -3.94 -6.19 -7.15
N MET A 193 -3.70 -4.88 -6.99
CA MET A 193 -2.54 -4.19 -7.51
C MET A 193 -1.25 -4.66 -6.82
N LEU A 194 -1.24 -4.80 -5.50
CA LEU A 194 -0.07 -5.27 -4.76
C LEU A 194 0.31 -6.70 -5.16
N GLU A 195 -0.67 -7.58 -5.39
CA GLU A 195 -0.41 -8.92 -5.91
C GLU A 195 0.25 -8.90 -7.29
N GLU A 196 -0.14 -7.97 -8.14
CA GLU A 196 0.41 -7.81 -9.49
C GLU A 196 1.85 -7.30 -9.46
N ILE A 197 2.23 -6.46 -8.49
CA ILE A 197 3.62 -6.09 -8.23
C ILE A 197 4.42 -7.29 -7.71
N LEU A 198 3.87 -8.03 -6.75
CA LEU A 198 4.49 -9.23 -6.17
C LEU A 198 4.79 -10.31 -7.21
N LYS A 199 3.86 -10.57 -8.14
CA LYS A 199 4.05 -11.53 -9.24
C LYS A 199 5.18 -11.14 -10.19
N ARG A 200 5.44 -9.84 -10.36
CA ARG A 200 6.44 -9.31 -11.31
C ARG A 200 7.80 -9.03 -10.66
N ARG A 201 7.98 -9.35 -9.38
CA ARG A 201 9.21 -9.05 -8.61
C ARG A 201 10.48 -9.71 -9.13
N ASP A 202 10.36 -10.83 -9.84
CA ASP A 202 11.50 -11.53 -10.44
C ASP A 202 11.67 -11.20 -11.94
N VAL A 203 10.77 -10.38 -12.49
CA VAL A 203 10.74 -9.99 -13.91
C VAL A 203 11.17 -8.53 -14.08
N ILE A 204 10.73 -7.65 -13.18
CA ILE A 204 11.07 -6.22 -13.20
C ILE A 204 12.32 -6.01 -12.33
N ASP A 205 13.35 -5.38 -12.91
CA ASP A 205 14.49 -4.86 -12.14
C ASP A 205 14.06 -3.60 -11.38
N PHE A 206 13.40 -3.79 -10.24
CA PHE A 206 12.98 -2.68 -9.40
C PHE A 206 14.16 -1.87 -8.85
N ALA A 207 15.31 -2.53 -8.62
CA ALA A 207 16.49 -1.92 -8.03
C ALA A 207 17.13 -0.86 -8.93
N SER A 208 16.98 -0.99 -10.25
CA SER A 208 17.53 -0.03 -11.22
C SER A 208 16.67 1.22 -11.42
N LEU A 209 15.43 1.24 -10.91
CA LEU A 209 14.52 2.36 -11.18
C LEU A 209 14.92 3.60 -10.38
N ASP A 210 14.96 4.75 -11.04
CA ASP A 210 15.06 6.03 -10.35
C ASP A 210 13.70 6.42 -9.69
N PRO A 211 13.65 7.45 -8.84
CA PRO A 211 12.43 7.86 -8.16
C PRO A 211 11.28 8.25 -9.10
N GLN A 212 11.58 8.90 -10.23
CA GLN A 212 10.58 9.34 -11.20
C GLN A 212 10.02 8.16 -11.98
N GLN A 213 10.87 7.21 -12.37
CA GLN A 213 10.49 5.93 -12.95
C GLN A 213 9.65 5.10 -11.97
N THR A 214 9.99 5.15 -10.68
CA THR A 214 9.24 4.48 -9.61
C THR A 214 7.83 5.08 -9.47
N ALA A 215 7.72 6.40 -9.44
CA ALA A 215 6.45 7.14 -9.40
C ALA A 215 5.56 6.81 -10.63
N GLU A 216 6.14 6.83 -11.83
CA GLU A 216 5.40 6.50 -13.05
C GLU A 216 4.95 5.04 -13.08
N LEU A 217 5.81 4.11 -12.66
CA LEU A 217 5.46 2.69 -12.61
C LEU A 217 4.36 2.42 -11.58
N ALA A 218 4.45 3.02 -10.39
CA ALA A 218 3.41 2.95 -9.35
C ALA A 218 2.05 3.42 -9.89
N ARG A 219 2.03 4.55 -10.59
CA ARG A 219 0.83 5.09 -11.25
C ARG A 219 0.23 4.12 -12.26
N ARG A 220 1.07 3.49 -13.08
CA ARG A 220 0.61 2.49 -14.07
C ARG A 220 0.01 1.26 -13.41
N PHE A 221 0.64 0.75 -12.34
CA PHE A 221 0.10 -0.37 -11.58
C PHE A 221 -1.26 -0.04 -10.96
N ALA A 222 -1.40 1.12 -10.31
CA ALA A 222 -2.66 1.54 -9.70
C ALA A 222 -3.79 1.65 -10.75
N VAL A 223 -3.54 2.33 -11.87
CA VAL A 223 -4.57 2.50 -12.92
C VAL A 223 -4.93 1.16 -13.58
N ALA A 224 -3.97 0.26 -13.76
CA ALA A 224 -4.22 -1.01 -14.46
C ALA A 224 -4.91 -2.06 -13.59
N TYR A 225 -4.69 -2.04 -12.26
CA TYR A 225 -5.06 -3.17 -11.40
C TYR A 225 -5.93 -2.80 -10.19
N THR A 226 -6.18 -1.51 -9.93
CA THR A 226 -7.20 -1.10 -8.94
C THR A 226 -8.58 -1.15 -9.60
N PRO A 227 -9.52 -1.94 -9.06
CA PRO A 227 -10.84 -2.05 -9.67
C PRO A 227 -11.67 -0.78 -9.45
N PRO A 228 -12.65 -0.51 -10.33
CA PRO A 228 -13.58 0.61 -10.16
C PRO A 228 -14.31 0.55 -8.81
N ALA A 229 -14.67 1.71 -8.26
CA ALA A 229 -15.39 1.78 -6.98
C ALA A 229 -16.71 0.98 -6.97
N SER A 230 -17.40 0.84 -8.11
CA SER A 230 -18.61 0.01 -8.23
C SER A 230 -18.33 -1.47 -7.97
N VAL A 231 -17.18 -1.98 -8.42
CA VAL A 231 -16.73 -3.36 -8.17
C VAL A 231 -16.36 -3.54 -6.71
N VAL A 232 -15.57 -2.62 -6.14
CA VAL A 232 -15.20 -2.66 -4.71
C VAL A 232 -16.44 -2.63 -3.81
N ASN A 233 -17.38 -1.73 -4.09
CA ASN A 233 -18.64 -1.62 -3.35
C ASN A 233 -19.52 -2.86 -3.51
N SER A 234 -19.50 -3.52 -4.67
CA SER A 234 -20.19 -4.80 -4.89
C SER A 234 -19.61 -5.92 -4.02
N ILE A 235 -18.27 -6.03 -3.99
CA ILE A 235 -17.55 -6.99 -3.13
C ILE A 235 -17.88 -6.71 -1.65
N PHE A 236 -17.76 -5.45 -1.21
CA PHE A 236 -18.06 -5.05 0.16
C PHE A 236 -19.49 -5.44 0.59
N LYS A 237 -20.49 -5.17 -0.25
CA LYS A 237 -21.89 -5.58 0.02
C LYS A 237 -22.04 -7.08 0.24
N LYS A 238 -21.32 -7.90 -0.53
CA LYS A 238 -21.33 -9.36 -0.39
C LYS A 238 -20.62 -9.82 0.88
N LEU A 239 -19.60 -9.08 1.33
CA LEU A 239 -18.84 -9.36 2.55
C LEU A 239 -19.52 -8.86 3.82
N LYS A 240 -20.55 -8.00 3.74
CA LYS A 240 -21.27 -7.46 4.90
C LYS A 240 -21.72 -8.53 5.92
N PRO A 241 -22.24 -9.72 5.53
CA PRO A 241 -22.56 -10.76 6.50
C PRO A 241 -21.35 -11.28 7.29
N VAL A 242 -20.14 -11.29 6.68
CA VAL A 242 -18.91 -11.68 7.37
C VAL A 242 -18.53 -10.62 8.41
N GLN A 243 -18.60 -9.33 8.03
CA GLN A 243 -18.34 -8.21 8.93
C GLN A 243 -19.30 -8.23 10.12
N MET A 244 -20.60 -8.42 9.89
CA MET A 244 -21.59 -8.50 10.97
C MET A 244 -21.28 -9.62 11.96
N ILE A 245 -20.89 -10.81 11.48
CA ILE A 245 -20.50 -11.91 12.37
C ILE A 245 -19.24 -11.53 13.16
N TYR A 246 -18.24 -10.93 12.51
CA TYR A 246 -17.00 -10.51 13.16
C TYR A 246 -17.25 -9.46 14.28
N ASP A 247 -18.11 -8.48 14.01
CA ASP A 247 -18.44 -7.40 14.95
C ASP A 247 -19.30 -7.89 16.12
N ASP A 248 -20.28 -8.78 15.86
CA ASP A 248 -21.18 -9.31 16.89
C ASP A 248 -20.46 -10.29 17.83
N GLU A 249 -19.64 -11.19 17.27
CA GLU A 249 -18.87 -12.18 18.01
C GLU A 249 -17.64 -12.61 17.19
N PRO A 250 -16.42 -12.22 17.59
CA PRO A 250 -15.21 -12.48 16.80
C PRO A 250 -14.74 -13.96 16.89
N ASP A 251 -15.66 -14.91 16.82
CA ASP A 251 -15.38 -16.32 16.62
C ASP A 251 -14.87 -16.53 15.18
N ALA A 252 -13.55 -16.70 15.08
CA ALA A 252 -12.85 -17.01 13.83
C ALA A 252 -13.51 -18.12 13.01
N ASN A 253 -14.01 -19.18 13.66
CA ASN A 253 -14.65 -20.29 12.97
C ASN A 253 -15.93 -19.86 12.25
N LYS A 254 -16.75 -19.01 12.87
CA LYS A 254 -18.04 -18.59 12.32
C LYS A 254 -17.87 -17.71 11.10
N TRP A 255 -17.08 -16.63 11.22
CA TRP A 255 -16.92 -15.69 10.12
C TRP A 255 -16.06 -16.26 8.99
N LEU A 256 -15.04 -17.10 9.27
CA LEU A 256 -14.28 -17.80 8.21
C LEU A 256 -15.15 -18.79 7.45
N LYS A 257 -16.07 -19.50 8.12
CA LYS A 257 -17.05 -20.37 7.43
C LYS A 257 -18.03 -19.56 6.57
N ALA A 258 -18.44 -18.38 7.01
CA ALA A 258 -19.25 -17.47 6.19
C ALA A 258 -18.47 -16.99 4.96
N LEU A 259 -17.20 -16.61 5.15
CA LEU A 259 -16.30 -16.22 4.07
C LEU A 259 -16.07 -17.36 3.06
N ALA A 260 -15.87 -18.59 3.53
CA ALA A 260 -15.73 -19.77 2.67
C ALA A 260 -16.99 -20.05 1.86
N ARG A 261 -18.19 -19.85 2.45
CA ARG A 261 -19.46 -19.96 1.71
C ARG A 261 -19.56 -18.92 0.59
N ILE A 262 -19.17 -17.68 0.85
CA ILE A 262 -19.14 -16.62 -0.17
C ILE A 262 -18.13 -16.97 -1.26
N ALA A 263 -16.90 -17.38 -0.89
CA ALA A 263 -15.88 -17.78 -1.86
C ALA A 263 -16.38 -18.89 -2.80
N LEU A 264 -17.06 -19.90 -2.25
CA LEU A 264 -17.46 -21.10 -3.00
C LEU A 264 -18.84 -20.99 -3.67
N ASP A 265 -19.52 -19.84 -3.57
CA ASP A 265 -20.79 -19.60 -4.27
C ASP A 265 -20.52 -19.33 -5.76
N PRO A 266 -21.00 -20.19 -6.68
CA PRO A 266 -20.77 -20.02 -8.12
C PRO A 266 -21.44 -18.78 -8.72
N LYS A 267 -22.32 -18.09 -7.98
CA LYS A 267 -22.93 -16.83 -8.42
C LYS A 267 -22.03 -15.63 -8.20
N ASN A 268 -20.92 -15.79 -7.48
CA ASN A 268 -20.00 -14.70 -7.23
C ASN A 268 -19.05 -14.45 -8.39
N ASP A 269 -18.72 -13.18 -8.59
CA ASP A 269 -17.78 -12.75 -9.61
C ASP A 269 -16.34 -13.12 -9.23
N PRO A 270 -15.42 -13.21 -10.22
CA PRO A 270 -14.03 -13.59 -9.98
C PRO A 270 -13.29 -12.70 -8.96
N TYR A 271 -13.64 -11.41 -8.85
CA TYR A 271 -13.01 -10.52 -7.87
C TYR A 271 -13.43 -10.87 -6.45
N THR A 272 -14.73 -11.09 -6.22
CA THR A 272 -15.24 -11.56 -4.92
C THR A 272 -14.56 -12.87 -4.51
N PHE A 273 -14.47 -13.83 -5.43
CA PHE A 273 -13.77 -15.09 -5.19
C PHE A 273 -12.30 -14.85 -4.79
N ARG A 274 -11.56 -14.07 -5.58
CA ARG A 274 -10.13 -13.81 -5.36
C ARG A 274 -9.87 -13.16 -4.00
N ILE A 275 -10.71 -12.22 -3.58
CA ILE A 275 -10.56 -11.57 -2.27
C ILE A 275 -10.90 -12.50 -1.12
N CYS A 276 -12.00 -13.26 -1.21
CA CYS A 276 -12.33 -14.23 -0.16
C CYS A 276 -11.25 -15.31 -0.05
N LYS A 277 -10.81 -15.87 -1.19
CA LYS A 277 -9.74 -16.86 -1.25
C LYS A 277 -8.45 -16.30 -0.65
N LYS A 278 -8.06 -15.08 -0.99
CA LYS A 278 -6.85 -14.45 -0.46
C LYS A 278 -6.83 -14.50 1.06
N ILE A 279 -7.92 -14.09 1.70
CA ILE A 279 -8.03 -14.06 3.16
C ILE A 279 -8.00 -15.48 3.71
N LEU A 280 -8.80 -16.39 3.15
CA LEU A 280 -8.86 -17.79 3.56
C LEU A 280 -7.49 -18.47 3.47
N ASP A 281 -6.76 -18.31 2.36
CA ASP A 281 -5.41 -18.86 2.15
C ASP A 281 -4.47 -18.46 3.29
N GLY A 282 -4.55 -17.22 3.77
CA GLY A 282 -3.76 -16.80 4.92
C GLY A 282 -4.02 -17.62 6.18
N TYR A 283 -5.28 -17.87 6.53
CA TYR A 283 -5.62 -18.72 7.69
C TYR A 283 -5.32 -20.20 7.45
N LEU A 284 -5.52 -20.67 6.22
CA LEU A 284 -5.20 -22.04 5.81
C LEU A 284 -3.68 -22.30 5.84
N ASP A 285 -2.86 -21.27 5.64
CA ASP A 285 -1.40 -21.33 5.78
C ASP A 285 -0.93 -21.10 7.23
N GLY A 286 -1.85 -21.04 8.19
CA GLY A 286 -1.55 -20.88 9.62
C GLY A 286 -1.20 -19.46 10.04
N ARG A 287 -1.60 -18.43 9.29
CA ARG A 287 -1.50 -17.05 9.77
C ARG A 287 -2.48 -16.83 10.93
N THR A 288 -2.06 -16.02 11.88
CA THR A 288 -2.94 -15.47 12.92
C THR A 288 -3.81 -14.36 12.34
N ASP A 289 -4.95 -14.07 12.98
CA ASP A 289 -5.74 -12.89 12.63
C ASP A 289 -5.00 -11.58 12.98
N MET A 290 -5.64 -10.44 12.69
CA MET A 290 -5.08 -9.10 12.93
C MET A 290 -4.85 -8.81 14.42
N ASP A 291 -5.51 -9.55 15.31
CA ASP A 291 -5.35 -9.45 16.78
C ASP A 291 -4.33 -10.48 17.32
N GLY A 292 -3.64 -11.20 16.43
CA GLY A 292 -2.66 -12.23 16.80
C GLY A 292 -3.29 -13.54 17.27
N ARG A 293 -4.61 -13.72 17.15
CA ARG A 293 -5.29 -14.97 17.51
C ARG A 293 -5.05 -16.01 16.43
N SER A 294 -4.61 -17.19 16.87
CA SER A 294 -4.46 -18.35 16.00
C SER A 294 -5.78 -19.08 15.84
N PHE A 295 -6.05 -19.58 14.64
CA PHE A 295 -7.22 -20.41 14.35
C PHE A 295 -6.77 -21.76 13.78
N SER A 296 -7.34 -22.86 14.28
CA SER A 296 -7.07 -24.18 13.72
C SER A 296 -7.93 -24.39 12.47
N THR A 297 -7.28 -24.39 11.31
CA THR A 297 -7.86 -24.78 10.02
C THR A 297 -7.70 -26.27 9.73
N GLN A 298 -7.68 -27.11 10.77
CA GLN A 298 -7.58 -28.57 10.65
C GLN A 298 -8.94 -29.25 10.64
N GLY A 299 -9.03 -30.41 9.99
CA GLY A 299 -10.20 -31.30 10.00
C GLY A 299 -11.01 -31.27 8.70
N VAL A 300 -11.90 -32.25 8.57
CA VAL A 300 -12.61 -32.62 7.33
C VAL A 300 -13.26 -31.43 6.62
N TYR A 301 -13.84 -30.49 7.37
CA TYR A 301 -14.46 -29.30 6.79
C TYR A 301 -13.43 -28.41 6.05
N TRP A 302 -12.29 -28.13 6.66
CA TRP A 302 -11.27 -27.26 6.07
C TRP A 302 -10.52 -27.96 4.93
N ASP A 303 -10.40 -29.29 5.01
CA ASP A 303 -9.86 -30.10 3.91
C ASP A 303 -10.77 -30.02 2.67
N ASP A 304 -12.09 -30.11 2.84
CA ASP A 304 -13.08 -29.89 1.76
C ASP A 304 -12.98 -28.46 1.18
N VAL A 305 -12.91 -27.45 2.06
CA VAL A 305 -12.76 -26.05 1.62
C VAL A 305 -11.48 -25.86 0.79
N ARG A 306 -10.34 -26.41 1.20
CA ARG A 306 -9.08 -26.35 0.43
C ARG A 306 -9.26 -26.95 -0.97
N ALA A 307 -9.85 -28.14 -1.04
CA ALA A 307 -10.06 -28.84 -2.31
C ALA A 307 -10.96 -28.02 -3.26
N ARG A 308 -12.07 -27.49 -2.74
CA ARG A 308 -13.04 -26.71 -3.52
C ARG A 308 -12.52 -25.34 -3.93
N LEU A 309 -11.71 -24.67 -3.09
CA LEU A 309 -11.05 -23.42 -3.45
C LEU A 309 -10.09 -23.63 -4.62
N LYS A 310 -9.34 -24.73 -4.63
CA LYS A 310 -8.44 -25.09 -5.73
C LYS A 310 -9.21 -25.32 -7.04
N GLU A 311 -10.30 -26.09 -6.99
CA GLU A 311 -11.16 -26.31 -8.16
C GLU A 311 -11.78 -25.00 -8.69
N ALA A 312 -12.25 -24.13 -7.79
CA ALA A 312 -12.79 -22.83 -8.16
C ALA A 312 -11.73 -21.91 -8.79
N GLU A 313 -10.50 -21.92 -8.28
CA GLU A 313 -9.39 -21.14 -8.83
C GLU A 313 -9.04 -21.58 -10.26
N GLU A 314 -9.06 -22.88 -10.55
CA GLU A 314 -8.85 -23.41 -11.90
C GLU A 314 -9.95 -22.96 -12.88
N ARG A 315 -11.20 -22.86 -12.42
CA ARG A 315 -12.31 -22.34 -13.23
C ARG A 315 -12.13 -20.86 -13.54
N HIS A 316 -11.88 -20.04 -12.53
CA HIS A 316 -11.72 -18.59 -12.72
C HIS A 316 -10.46 -18.22 -13.50
N THR A 317 -9.36 -18.98 -13.37
CA THR A 317 -8.14 -18.75 -14.17
C THR A 317 -8.40 -18.96 -15.66
N ARG A 318 -9.25 -19.93 -16.03
CA ARG A 318 -9.65 -20.14 -17.44
C ARG A 318 -10.51 -18.99 -17.96
N GLU A 319 -11.35 -18.41 -17.13
CA GLU A 319 -12.18 -17.25 -17.47
C GLU A 319 -11.35 -15.95 -17.58
N ASP A 320 -10.42 -15.70 -16.67
CA ASP A 320 -9.53 -14.54 -16.69
C ASP A 320 -8.65 -14.49 -17.96
N ILE A 321 -8.24 -15.65 -18.50
CA ILE A 321 -7.54 -15.75 -19.79
C ILE A 321 -8.42 -15.25 -20.96
N LEU A 322 -9.73 -15.43 -20.88
CA LEU A 322 -10.67 -15.01 -21.92
C LEU A 322 -11.00 -13.51 -21.87
N PHE A 323 -10.82 -12.86 -20.71
CA PHE A 323 -11.16 -11.44 -20.52
C PHE A 323 -9.94 -10.49 -20.44
N ASN A 324 -8.70 -10.99 -20.40
CA ASN A 324 -7.47 -10.19 -20.36
C ASN A 324 -6.98 -9.67 -21.75
N ILE A 325 -7.90 -9.30 -22.66
CA ILE A 325 -7.52 -8.52 -23.84
C ILE A 325 -7.48 -7.04 -23.44
N PRO A 326 -6.32 -6.35 -23.53
CA PRO A 326 -6.32 -4.90 -23.47
C PRO A 326 -7.09 -4.39 -24.69
N LEU A 327 -8.23 -3.75 -24.48
CA LEU A 327 -8.94 -3.00 -25.53
C LEU A 327 -8.16 -1.72 -25.86
N THR A 328 -7.01 -1.88 -26.53
CA THR A 328 -6.40 -0.84 -27.36
C THR A 328 -6.51 -1.23 -28.82
N SER A 329 -7.74 -1.40 -29.31
CA SER A 329 -8.03 -1.14 -30.71
C SER A 329 -8.57 0.27 -30.85
N SER A 330 -7.70 1.28 -30.71
CA SER A 330 -7.94 2.52 -31.42
C SER A 330 -7.88 2.18 -32.91
N ARG A 331 -9.04 1.92 -33.53
CA ARG A 331 -9.18 2.10 -34.96
C ARG A 331 -8.95 3.58 -35.24
N SER A 332 -7.69 3.96 -35.40
CA SER A 332 -7.31 5.08 -36.22
C SER A 332 -7.96 4.84 -37.58
N ARG A 333 -9.05 5.58 -37.86
CA ARG A 333 -9.50 5.82 -39.22
C ARG A 333 -8.40 6.66 -39.88
N THR A 334 -7.32 6.02 -40.32
CA THR A 334 -6.54 6.56 -41.42
C THR A 334 -7.46 6.62 -42.63
N LYS A 335 -7.98 7.82 -42.92
CA LYS A 335 -8.55 8.14 -44.23
C LYS A 335 -7.50 7.74 -45.27
N ARG A 336 -7.80 6.72 -46.08
CA ARG A 336 -7.04 6.48 -47.31
C ARG A 336 -7.09 7.77 -48.15
N PRO A 337 -5.96 8.27 -48.66
CA PRO A 337 -6.01 9.30 -49.69
C PRO A 337 -6.75 8.75 -50.91
N ARG A 338 -7.68 9.53 -51.48
CA ARG A 338 -8.30 9.21 -52.76
C ARG A 338 -7.21 9.18 -53.83
N PRO A 339 -7.18 8.17 -54.72
CA PRO A 339 -6.31 8.23 -55.88
C PRO A 339 -6.74 9.40 -56.78
N PRO A 340 -5.80 10.03 -57.51
CA PRO A 340 -6.14 11.06 -58.49
C PRO A 340 -7.03 10.42 -59.57
N GLN A 341 -8.14 11.07 -59.89
CA GLN A 341 -8.96 10.69 -61.03
C GLN A 341 -8.32 11.22 -62.33
N PRO A 342 -8.43 10.46 -63.43
CA PRO A 342 -7.93 10.86 -64.74
C PRO A 342 -8.71 12.04 -65.34
#